data_AF-A0A4Y7LBK6-F1
#
_entry.id   AF-A0A4Y7LBK6-F1
#
_cell.length_a   1.000
_cell.length_b   1.000
_cell.length_c   1.000
_cell.angle_alpha   90.00
_cell.angle_beta   90.00
_cell.angle_gamma   90.00
#
_symmetry.space_group_name_H-M   'P 1'
#
loop_
_entity.id
_entity.type
_entity.pdbx_description
1 polymer ?
#
loop_
_entity_poly.entity_id
_entity_poly.type
_entity_poly.pdbx_seq_one_letter_code
_entity_poly.pdbx_strand_id
1 'polypeptide(L)'
;MSWQSYVDDHLMCDIEGNHLTSSAILGHDGSVWAQSPSFPQLKAGEVDAIMRDFDEPGSLAPTGLHLGGVKYMVIQGEPGAVIRGKKGSGGVTIKKTNQSLIFGVYDEPVTPGQCNIVVERIGDYLVEQGM
;
A
#
# COMPACT_ATOMS: atom_id res chain seq x y z
N MET A 1 -8.60 15.98 11.19
CA MET A 1 -7.30 15.73 10.54
C MET A 1 -7.52 15.61 9.05
N SER A 2 -6.54 15.99 8.22
CA SER A 2 -6.63 15.82 6.76
C SER A 2 -6.11 14.43 6.36
N TRP A 3 -6.45 13.95 5.16
CA TRP A 3 -5.83 12.71 4.65
C TRP A 3 -4.31 12.86 4.49
N GLN A 4 -3.85 14.06 4.16
CA GLN A 4 -2.42 14.34 3.98
C GLN A 4 -1.63 14.20 5.28
N SER A 5 -2.19 14.56 6.44
CA SER A 5 -1.50 14.35 7.73
C SER A 5 -1.29 12.86 8.04
N TYR A 6 -2.18 11.96 7.60
CA TYR A 6 -1.91 10.52 7.75
C TYR A 6 -0.72 10.06 6.91
N VAL A 7 -0.57 10.62 5.70
CA VAL A 7 0.58 10.32 4.86
C VAL A 7 1.85 10.89 5.48
N ASP A 8 1.85 12.18 5.80
CA ASP A 8 3.05 12.90 6.22
C ASP A 8 3.52 12.48 7.63
N ASP A 9 2.59 12.38 8.59
CA ASP A 9 2.92 12.19 10.01
C ASP A 9 2.96 10.71 10.43
N HIS A 10 2.36 9.81 9.65
CA HIS A 10 2.20 8.41 10.04
C HIS A 10 2.74 7.39 9.04
N LEU A 11 2.54 7.58 7.74
CA LEU A 11 3.09 6.65 6.73
C LEU A 11 4.54 7.00 6.38
N MET A 12 4.83 8.28 6.20
CA MET A 12 6.16 8.81 5.91
C MET A 12 6.91 9.20 7.19
N CYS A 13 6.63 8.54 8.31
CA CYS A 13 7.31 8.79 9.57
C CYS A 13 8.72 8.15 9.60
N ASP A 14 9.55 8.57 10.56
CA ASP A 14 10.87 7.97 10.79
C ASP A 14 10.74 6.51 11.27
N ILE A 15 11.53 5.63 10.65
CA ILE A 15 11.66 4.20 10.91
C ILE A 15 13.15 3.94 11.18
N GLU A 16 13.59 4.20 12.41
CA GLU A 16 14.97 3.99 12.85
C GLU A 16 15.99 4.75 11.96
N GLY A 17 15.69 6.01 11.64
CA GLY A 17 16.51 6.85 10.77
C GLY A 17 16.22 6.70 9.27
N ASN A 18 15.21 5.91 8.89
CA ASN A 18 14.80 5.67 7.50
C ASN A 18 13.32 6.01 7.30
N HIS A 19 12.84 5.96 6.05
CA HIS A 19 11.46 6.29 5.71
C HIS A 19 10.97 5.37 4.59
N LEU A 20 9.66 5.19 4.48
CA LEU A 20 9.09 4.62 3.26
C LEU A 20 9.52 5.46 2.04
N THR A 21 9.75 4.80 0.91
CA THR A 21 10.12 5.48 -0.34
C THR A 21 8.99 6.36 -0.85
N SER A 22 7.75 5.85 -0.73
CA SER A 22 6.53 6.60 -1.01
C SER A 22 5.32 5.92 -0.39
N SER A 23 4.29 6.70 -0.10
CA SER A 23 3.02 6.23 0.43
C SER A 23 1.84 6.99 -0.16
N ALA A 24 0.66 6.38 -0.11
CA ALA A 24 -0.59 7.02 -0.49
C ALA A 24 -1.81 6.38 0.17
N ILE A 25 -2.90 7.13 0.19
CA ILE A 25 -4.25 6.70 0.59
C ILE A 25 -5.15 6.95 -0.61
N LEU A 26 -5.73 5.88 -1.17
CA LEU A 26 -6.64 5.95 -2.30
C LEU A 26 -8.00 5.37 -1.90
N GLY A 27 -9.09 5.93 -2.43
CA GLY A 27 -10.38 5.26 -2.40
C GLY A 27 -10.34 3.96 -3.22
N HIS A 28 -11.30 3.06 -2.97
CA HIS A 28 -11.42 1.81 -3.75
C HIS A 28 -11.67 2.04 -5.26
N ASP A 29 -12.16 3.23 -5.62
CA ASP A 29 -12.34 3.69 -7.00
C ASP A 29 -11.04 4.22 -7.65
N GLY A 30 -9.94 4.24 -6.91
CA GLY A 30 -8.65 4.78 -7.34
C GLY A 30 -8.50 6.29 -7.16
N SER A 31 -9.50 6.98 -6.60
CA SER A 31 -9.39 8.40 -6.27
C SER A 31 -8.32 8.64 -5.22
N VAL A 32 -7.35 9.51 -5.50
CA VAL A 32 -6.27 9.84 -4.56
C VAL A 32 -6.79 10.75 -3.46
N TRP A 33 -6.78 10.28 -2.21
CA TRP A 33 -7.16 11.08 -1.04
C TRP A 33 -5.97 11.84 -0.46
N ALA A 34 -4.80 11.20 -0.46
CA ALA A 34 -3.51 11.80 -0.13
C ALA A 34 -2.36 10.95 -0.67
N GLN A 35 -1.22 11.58 -0.96
CA GLN A 35 -0.02 10.87 -1.40
C GLN A 35 1.25 11.64 -1.08
N SER A 36 2.35 10.90 -0.92
CA SER A 36 3.69 11.48 -0.85
C SER A 36 4.14 11.99 -2.24
N PRO A 37 5.06 12.96 -2.32
CA PRO A 37 5.50 13.53 -3.60
C PRO A 37 6.07 12.50 -4.60
N SER A 38 6.69 11.44 -4.09
CA SER A 38 7.34 10.39 -4.88
C SER A 38 6.41 9.22 -5.22
N PHE A 39 5.14 9.25 -4.81
CA PHE A 39 4.21 8.15 -5.09
C PHE A 39 3.91 8.07 -6.60
N PRO A 40 4.03 6.88 -7.22
CA PRO A 40 3.80 6.74 -8.65
C PRO A 40 2.33 6.97 -9.00
N GLN A 41 2.07 7.55 -10.17
CA GLN A 41 0.71 7.62 -10.69
C GLN A 41 0.23 6.23 -11.10
N LEU A 42 -0.87 5.78 -10.48
CA LEU A 42 -1.49 4.52 -10.81
C LEU A 42 -2.44 4.66 -11.99
N LYS A 43 -2.50 3.61 -12.82
CA LYS A 43 -3.54 3.49 -13.85
C LYS A 43 -4.80 2.88 -13.24
N ALA A 44 -5.98 3.22 -13.77
CA ALA A 44 -7.24 2.64 -13.28
C ALA A 44 -7.22 1.10 -13.23
N GLY A 45 -6.74 0.46 -14.30
CA GLY A 45 -6.62 -1.00 -14.35
C GLY A 45 -5.64 -1.61 -13.34
N GLU A 46 -4.71 -0.84 -12.79
CA GLU A 46 -3.85 -1.31 -11.68
C GLU A 46 -4.64 -1.37 -10.37
N VAL A 47 -5.47 -0.36 -10.10
CA VAL A 47 -6.36 -0.33 -8.92
C VAL A 47 -7.43 -1.41 -9.03
N ASP A 48 -8.05 -1.57 -10.20
CA ASP A 48 -9.05 -2.62 -10.44
C ASP A 48 -8.48 -4.01 -10.17
N ALA A 49 -7.23 -4.27 -10.58
CA ALA A 49 -6.56 -5.54 -10.35
C ALA A 49 -6.23 -5.78 -8.87
N ILE A 50 -5.87 -4.72 -8.13
CA ILE A 50 -5.66 -4.78 -6.67
C ILE A 50 -6.97 -5.09 -5.95
N MET A 51 -8.05 -4.39 -6.31
CA MET A 51 -9.38 -4.63 -5.73
C MET A 51 -9.87 -6.04 -6.01
N ARG A 52 -9.68 -6.53 -7.24
CA ARG A 52 -9.98 -7.90 -7.60
C ARG A 52 -9.20 -8.91 -6.75
N ASP A 53 -7.93 -8.67 -6.43
CA ASP A 53 -7.16 -9.60 -5.60
C ASP A 53 -7.60 -9.63 -4.14
N PHE A 54 -8.15 -8.53 -3.63
CA PHE A 54 -8.81 -8.56 -2.33
C PHE A 54 -10.10 -9.38 -2.34
N ASP A 55 -10.86 -9.37 -3.44
CA ASP A 55 -12.11 -10.12 -3.57
C ASP A 55 -11.88 -11.59 -3.99
N GLU A 56 -10.84 -11.84 -4.77
CA GLU A 56 -10.38 -13.14 -5.30
C GLU A 56 -8.88 -13.34 -4.97
N PRO A 57 -8.52 -13.73 -3.72
CA PRO A 57 -7.13 -13.87 -3.30
C PRO A 57 -6.31 -14.77 -4.22
N GLY A 58 -5.23 -14.22 -4.78
CA GLY A 58 -4.31 -14.92 -5.68
C GLY A 58 -4.53 -14.61 -7.17
N SER A 59 -5.53 -13.80 -7.53
CA SER A 59 -5.76 -13.35 -8.90
C SER A 59 -4.55 -12.60 -9.50
N LEU A 60 -3.74 -11.92 -8.69
CA LEU A 60 -2.52 -11.23 -9.12
C LEU A 60 -1.29 -12.15 -9.21
N ALA A 61 -1.32 -13.36 -8.66
CA ALA A 61 -0.14 -14.24 -8.63
C ALA A 61 0.41 -14.59 -10.05
N PRO A 62 -0.42 -14.85 -11.07
CA PRO A 62 0.07 -15.16 -12.42
C PRO A 62 0.65 -13.95 -13.17
N THR A 63 0.10 -12.76 -12.95
CA THR A 63 0.41 -11.55 -13.73
C THR A 63 1.44 -10.65 -13.03
N GLY A 64 1.42 -10.65 -11.69
CA GLY A 64 2.15 -9.74 -10.81
C GLY A 64 1.36 -8.49 -10.46
N LEU A 65 1.68 -7.92 -9.29
CA LEU A 65 1.15 -6.63 -8.85
C LEU A 65 1.86 -5.51 -9.62
N HIS A 66 1.10 -4.60 -10.24
CA HIS A 66 1.65 -3.47 -10.98
C HIS A 66 1.30 -2.15 -10.29
N LEU A 67 2.29 -1.27 -10.10
CA LEU A 67 2.11 0.08 -9.57
C LEU A 67 2.91 1.06 -10.42
N GLY A 68 2.23 1.97 -11.12
CA GLY A 68 2.89 2.93 -12.00
C GLY A 68 3.71 2.27 -13.11
N GLY A 69 3.24 1.13 -13.62
CA GLY A 69 3.95 0.30 -14.61
C GLY A 69 5.10 -0.54 -14.04
N VAL A 70 5.40 -0.45 -12.76
CA VAL A 70 6.42 -1.30 -12.11
C VAL A 70 5.78 -2.60 -11.63
N LYS A 71 6.32 -3.73 -12.09
CA LYS A 71 5.89 -5.08 -11.67
C LYS A 71 6.58 -5.50 -10.37
N TYR A 72 5.78 -5.98 -9.42
CA TYR A 72 6.16 -6.62 -8.17
C TYR A 72 5.71 -8.08 -8.19
N MET A 73 6.54 -8.97 -7.66
CA MET A 73 6.17 -10.36 -7.41
C MET A 73 5.26 -10.39 -6.17
N VAL A 74 4.07 -10.96 -6.29
CA VAL A 74 3.17 -11.14 -5.14
C VAL A 74 3.80 -12.12 -4.17
N ILE A 75 3.83 -11.75 -2.89
CA ILE A 75 4.29 -12.61 -1.78
C ILE A 75 3.14 -12.81 -0.79
N GLN A 76 3.38 -13.60 0.26
CA GLN A 76 2.34 -13.93 1.24
C GLN A 76 1.75 -12.65 1.90
N GLY A 77 0.48 -12.40 1.59
CA GLY A 77 -0.37 -11.39 2.21
C GLY A 77 -1.33 -11.98 3.24
N GLU A 78 -2.43 -11.27 3.49
CA GLU A 78 -3.58 -11.73 4.27
C GLU A 78 -4.82 -11.66 3.38
N PRO A 79 -5.48 -12.80 3.09
CA PRO A 79 -6.64 -12.85 2.20
C PRO A 79 -7.70 -11.82 2.57
N GLY A 80 -8.07 -10.96 1.61
CA GLY A 80 -9.07 -9.90 1.78
C GLY A 80 -8.63 -8.68 2.59
N ALA A 81 -7.44 -8.68 3.19
CA ALA A 81 -6.97 -7.62 4.08
C ALA A 81 -5.65 -6.97 3.63
N VAL A 82 -4.64 -7.78 3.28
CA VAL A 82 -3.30 -7.27 2.96
C VAL A 82 -2.74 -7.93 1.71
N ILE A 83 -2.28 -7.11 0.76
CA ILE A 83 -1.49 -7.55 -0.39
C ILE A 83 -0.05 -7.09 -0.20
N ARG A 84 0.90 -7.99 -0.45
CA ARG A 84 2.33 -7.69 -0.33
C ARG A 84 3.03 -8.03 -1.65
N GLY A 85 3.91 -7.14 -2.10
CA GLY A 85 4.68 -7.28 -3.34
C GLY A 85 6.16 -7.07 -3.10
N LYS A 86 7.02 -7.80 -3.82
CA LYS A 86 8.47 -7.68 -3.75
C LYS A 86 9.09 -7.37 -5.12
N LYS A 87 10.09 -6.48 -5.14
CA LYS A 87 10.91 -6.17 -6.32
C LYS A 87 12.35 -5.93 -5.88
N GLY A 88 13.21 -6.92 -6.08
CA GLY A 88 14.61 -6.84 -5.65
C GLY A 88 14.71 -6.69 -4.12
N SER A 89 15.41 -5.65 -3.68
CA SER A 89 15.55 -5.20 -2.29
C SER A 89 14.27 -4.56 -1.73
N GLY A 90 13.51 -3.86 -2.57
CA GLY A 90 12.31 -3.16 -2.20
C GLY A 90 11.01 -3.95 -2.36
N GLY A 91 9.90 -3.28 -2.09
CA GLY A 91 8.59 -3.87 -2.16
C GLY A 91 7.47 -2.90 -1.84
N VAL A 92 6.28 -3.46 -1.64
CA VAL A 92 5.07 -2.71 -1.33
C VAL A 92 4.17 -3.52 -0.40
N THR A 93 3.52 -2.82 0.53
CA THR A 93 2.41 -3.33 1.33
C THR A 93 1.18 -2.50 1.01
N ILE A 94 0.05 -3.18 0.78
CA ILE A 94 -1.25 -2.57 0.53
C ILE A 94 -2.25 -3.13 1.54
N LYS A 95 -2.80 -2.28 2.40
CA LYS A 95 -3.83 -2.65 3.38
C LYS A 95 -5.19 -2.13 2.92
N LYS A 96 -6.18 -3.02 2.82
CA LYS A 96 -7.58 -2.66 2.56
C LYS A 96 -8.25 -2.23 3.84
N THR A 97 -9.02 -1.15 3.76
CA THR A 97 -9.95 -0.64 4.78
C THR A 97 -11.38 -0.69 4.24
N ASN A 98 -12.38 -0.21 4.97
CA ASN A 98 -13.76 -0.27 4.50
C ASN A 98 -14.00 0.63 3.27
N GLN A 99 -13.23 1.71 3.10
CA GLN A 99 -13.46 2.72 2.07
C GLN A 99 -12.19 3.07 1.27
N SER A 100 -11.01 2.70 1.76
CA SER A 100 -9.72 3.08 1.17
C SER A 100 -8.69 1.93 1.11
N LEU A 101 -7.62 2.20 0.38
CA LEU A 101 -6.40 1.40 0.23
C LEU A 101 -5.22 2.22 0.75
N ILE A 102 -4.46 1.64 1.68
CA ILE A 102 -3.26 2.26 2.26
C ILE A 102 -2.03 1.63 1.64
N PHE A 103 -1.21 2.45 0.99
CA PHE A 103 0.00 2.02 0.29
C PHE A 103 1.26 2.44 1.05
N GLY A 104 2.20 1.51 1.19
CA GLY A 104 3.57 1.80 1.56
C GLY A 104 4.54 1.11 0.62
N VAL A 105 5.35 1.89 -0.09
CA VAL A 105 6.44 1.42 -0.94
C VAL A 105 7.75 1.64 -0.19
N TYR A 106 8.59 0.62 -0.15
CA TYR A 106 9.87 0.67 0.54
C TYR A 106 11.01 0.19 -0.35
N ASP A 107 12.22 0.60 -0.01
CA ASP A 107 13.48 0.06 -0.51
C ASP A 107 14.47 -0.08 0.66
N GLU A 108 15.61 -0.71 0.42
CA GLU A 108 16.68 -0.80 1.42
C GLU A 108 17.09 0.59 1.93
N PRO A 109 17.35 0.74 3.24
CA PRO A 109 17.47 -0.31 4.26
C PRO A 109 16.15 -0.68 4.96
N VAL A 110 15.01 -0.09 4.56
CA VAL A 110 13.71 -0.42 5.16
C VAL A 110 13.33 -1.86 4.80
N THR A 111 12.99 -2.63 5.82
CA THR A 111 12.63 -4.04 5.67
C THR A 111 11.15 -4.21 5.32
N PRO A 112 10.75 -5.34 4.71
CA PRO A 112 9.34 -5.65 4.49
C PRO A 112 8.51 -5.60 5.78
N GLY A 113 9.08 -6.07 6.90
CA GLY A 113 8.39 -6.08 8.20
C GLY A 113 8.12 -4.68 8.74
N GLN A 114 9.08 -3.76 8.59
CA GLN A 114 8.89 -2.36 8.97
C GLN A 114 7.79 -1.68 8.14
N CYS A 115 7.78 -1.90 6.82
CA CYS A 115 6.71 -1.41 5.96
C CYS A 115 5.33 -1.95 6.36
N ASN A 116 5.24 -3.26 6.63
CA ASN A 116 4.01 -3.89 7.10
C ASN A 116 3.46 -3.22 8.36
N ILE A 117 4.32 -3.04 9.39
CA ILE A 117 3.91 -2.44 10.66
C ILE A 117 3.31 -1.04 10.46
N VAL A 118 3.94 -0.21 9.64
CA VAL A 118 3.48 1.17 9.39
C VAL A 118 2.14 1.19 8.65
N VAL A 119 2.04 0.45 7.54
CA VAL A 119 0.85 0.44 6.68
C VAL A 119 -0.34 -0.21 7.38
N GLU A 120 -0.12 -1.36 8.02
CA GLU A 120 -1.19 -2.13 8.65
C GLU A 120 -1.73 -1.43 9.90
N ARG A 121 -0.87 -0.80 10.72
CA ARG A 121 -1.31 -0.01 11.88
C ARG A 121 -2.29 1.10 11.48
N ILE A 122 -2.01 1.81 10.38
CA ILE A 122 -2.89 2.89 9.91
C ILE A 122 -4.17 2.32 9.32
N GLY A 123 -4.09 1.26 8.53
CA GLY A 123 -5.31 0.64 8.01
C GLY A 123 -6.20 0.05 9.10
N ASP A 124 -5.64 -0.61 10.12
CA ASP A 124 -6.40 -1.13 11.26
C ASP A 124 -7.08 0.00 12.04
N TYR A 125 -6.36 1.09 12.31
CA TYR A 125 -6.96 2.28 12.92
C TYR A 125 -8.13 2.83 12.11
N LEU A 126 -7.99 2.95 10.78
CA LEU A 126 -9.07 3.44 9.92
C LEU A 126 -10.28 2.49 9.93
N VAL A 127 -10.04 1.17 9.90
CA VAL A 127 -11.11 0.16 10.00
C VAL A 127 -11.86 0.28 11.32
N GLU A 128 -11.16 0.47 12.44
CA GLU A 128 -11.77 0.69 13.76
C GLU A 128 -12.63 1.97 13.82
N GLN A 129 -12.27 3.00 13.05
CA GLN A 129 -13.06 4.21 12.90
C GLN A 129 -14.24 4.05 11.91
N GLY A 130 -14.44 2.86 11.32
CA GLY A 130 -15.48 2.61 10.32
C GLY A 130 -15.16 3.16 8.93
N MET A 131 -13.89 3.47 8.68
CA MET A 131 -13.36 3.93 7.39
C MET A 131 -12.71 2.81 6.58
#